data_AF-A0A497FJS5-F1
#
_entry.id   AF-A0A497FJS5-F1
#
_cell.length_a   1.000
_cell.length_b   1.000
_cell.length_c   1.000
_cell.angle_alpha   90.00
_cell.angle_beta   90.00
_cell.angle_gamma   90.00
#
_symmetry.space_group_name_H-M   'P 1'
#
loop_
_entity.id
_entity.type
_entity.pdbx_description
1 polymer ?
#
loop_
_entity_poly.entity_id
_entity_poly.type
_entity_poly.pdbx_seq_one_letter_code
_entity_poly.pdbx_strand_id
1 'polypeptide(L)'
;MAIERKKTPYIIELKREVLKRTIEVCKTLLKSTRSRTFSIKLKTLIRYGYISYVRNTTDINILKGLMSRLYPPREIVNQHFYRELESALKENFDVKIKRRGSHRYAIFIKS
;
A
#
# COMPACT_ATOMS: atom_id res chain seq x y z
N MET A 1 -4.94 11.08 31.26
CA MET A 1 -4.14 9.93 30.78
C MET A 1 -4.95 8.69 30.33
N ALA A 2 -6.25 8.79 30.03
CA ALA A 2 -7.06 7.65 29.55
C ALA A 2 -7.31 7.62 28.03
N ILE A 3 -7.05 8.73 27.33
CA ILE A 3 -7.39 8.92 25.90
C ILE A 3 -6.33 8.28 24.98
N GLU A 4 -5.06 8.29 25.38
CA GLU A 4 -3.95 7.75 24.57
C GLU A 4 -4.01 6.23 24.42
N ARG A 5 -4.46 5.50 25.46
CA ARG A 5 -4.53 4.03 25.44
C ARG A 5 -5.56 3.47 24.45
N LYS A 6 -6.60 4.22 24.09
CA LYS A 6 -7.61 3.82 23.08
C LYS A 6 -7.17 4.13 21.64
N LYS A 7 -6.29 5.12 21.45
CA LYS A 7 -5.81 5.56 20.14
C LYS A 7 -4.79 4.59 19.54
N THR A 8 -3.94 3.99 20.38
CA THR A 8 -2.90 3.05 19.94
C THR A 8 -3.44 1.75 19.33
N PRO A 9 -4.42 1.04 19.94
CA PRO A 9 -5.01 -0.15 19.35
C PRO A 9 -5.64 0.12 17.98
N TYR A 10 -6.39 1.22 17.84
CA TYR A 10 -7.01 1.62 16.58
C TYR A 10 -5.97 1.90 15.48
N ILE A 11 -4.86 2.57 15.81
CA ILE A 11 -3.80 2.84 14.82
C ILE A 11 -3.14 1.53 14.35
N ILE A 12 -2.90 0.60 15.26
CA ILE A 12 -2.31 -0.71 14.92
C ILE A 12 -3.25 -1.48 14.00
N GLU A 13 -4.54 -1.53 14.32
CA GLU A 13 -5.56 -2.16 13.50
C GLU A 13 -5.67 -1.51 12.12
N LEU A 14 -5.71 -0.17 12.06
CA LEU A 14 -5.73 0.58 10.81
C LEU A 14 -4.53 0.25 9.91
N LYS A 15 -3.32 0.25 10.48
CA LYS A 15 -2.09 -0.10 9.74
C LYS A 15 -2.19 -1.52 9.17
N ARG A 16 -2.61 -2.48 10.00
CA ARG A 16 -2.74 -3.89 9.60
C ARG A 16 -3.74 -4.06 8.45
N GLU A 17 -4.92 -3.45 8.56
CA GLU A 17 -5.94 -3.54 7.51
C GLU A 17 -5.51 -2.85 6.23
N VAL A 18 -4.89 -1.67 6.31
CA VAL A 18 -4.38 -0.97 5.12
C VAL A 18 -3.25 -1.77 4.44
N LEU A 19 -2.38 -2.40 5.22
CA LEU A 19 -1.34 -3.27 4.68
C LEU A 19 -1.96 -4.46 3.95
N LYS A 20 -2.91 -5.17 4.57
CA LYS A 20 -3.65 -6.28 3.96
C LYS A 20 -4.33 -5.87 2.65
N ARG A 21 -5.05 -4.75 2.64
CA ARG A 21 -5.68 -4.20 1.44
C ARG A 21 -4.66 -3.82 0.35
N THR A 22 -3.49 -3.30 0.75
CA THR A 22 -2.41 -3.02 -0.20
C THR A 22 -1.95 -4.30 -0.92
N ILE A 23 -1.82 -5.43 -0.20
CA ILE A 23 -1.47 -6.72 -0.78
C ILE A 23 -2.56 -7.21 -1.75
N GLU A 24 -3.84 -7.07 -1.41
CA GLU A 24 -4.96 -7.41 -2.31
C GLU A 24 -4.96 -6.57 -3.60
N VAL A 25 -4.65 -5.27 -3.49
CA VAL A 25 -4.47 -4.39 -4.65
C VAL A 25 -3.29 -4.83 -5.51
N CYS A 26 -2.15 -5.18 -4.91
CA CYS A 26 -0.99 -5.69 -5.65
C CYS A 26 -1.32 -6.98 -6.42
N LYS A 27 -2.07 -7.91 -5.82
CA LYS A 27 -2.57 -9.11 -6.51
C LYS A 27 -3.43 -8.75 -7.72
N THR A 28 -4.31 -7.76 -7.58
CA THR A 28 -5.17 -7.28 -8.67
C THR A 28 -4.36 -6.63 -9.79
N LEU A 29 -3.38 -5.78 -9.45
CA LEU A 29 -2.45 -5.18 -10.41
C LEU A 29 -1.67 -6.25 -11.19
N LEU A 30 -1.10 -7.25 -10.49
CA LEU A 30 -0.32 -8.32 -11.10
C LEU A 30 -1.16 -9.25 -12.00
N LYS A 31 -2.44 -9.48 -11.66
CA LYS A 31 -3.37 -10.20 -12.54
C LYS A 31 -3.69 -9.40 -13.80
N SER A 32 -3.91 -8.09 -13.65
CA SER A 32 -4.32 -7.20 -14.75
C SER A 32 -3.18 -6.80 -15.70
N THR A 33 -1.92 -6.83 -15.24
CA THR A 33 -0.79 -6.42 -16.09
C THR A 33 -0.53 -7.43 -17.22
N ARG A 34 -0.35 -6.90 -18.43
CA ARG A 34 0.09 -7.65 -19.62
C ARG A 34 1.61 -7.84 -19.65
N SER A 35 2.36 -6.90 -19.06
CA SER A 35 3.82 -6.93 -19.06
C SER A 35 4.35 -7.94 -18.03
N ARG A 36 5.46 -8.61 -18.36
CA ARG A 36 6.18 -9.51 -17.46
C ARG A 36 6.71 -8.82 -16.21
N THR A 37 6.93 -7.51 -16.28
CA THR A 37 7.31 -6.69 -15.13
C THR A 37 6.49 -5.42 -15.10
N PHE A 38 6.21 -4.91 -13.89
CA PHE A 38 5.70 -3.55 -13.72
C PHE A 38 6.32 -2.90 -12.49
N SER A 39 6.39 -1.57 -12.50
CA SER A 39 6.93 -0.80 -11.39
C SER A 39 5.94 0.21 -10.88
N ILE A 40 5.88 0.38 -9.55
CA ILE A 40 4.97 1.32 -8.90
C ILE A 40 5.65 1.94 -7.67
N LYS A 41 5.42 3.24 -7.43
CA LYS A 41 5.94 3.92 -6.24
C LYS A 41 5.29 3.33 -5.00
N LEU A 42 6.07 3.12 -3.93
CA LEU A 42 5.53 2.68 -2.64
C LEU A 42 4.49 3.66 -2.09
N LYS A 43 4.72 4.97 -2.27
CA LYS A 43 3.74 6.00 -1.89
C LYS A 43 2.39 5.80 -2.58
N THR A 44 2.39 5.40 -3.85
CA THR A 44 1.15 5.12 -4.59
C THR A 44 0.47 3.87 -4.06
N LEU A 45 1.22 2.79 -3.79
CA LEU A 45 0.66 1.57 -3.19
C LEU A 45 0.00 1.84 -1.83
N ILE A 46 0.64 2.62 -0.96
CA ILE A 46 0.05 3.01 0.33
C ILE A 46 -1.27 3.77 0.13
N ARG A 47 -1.31 4.70 -0.83
CA ARG A 47 -2.55 5.43 -1.15
C ARG A 47 -3.64 4.48 -1.66
N TYR A 48 -3.29 3.57 -2.55
CA TYR A 48 -4.24 2.56 -3.03
C TYR A 48 -4.75 1.66 -1.91
N GLY A 49 -3.87 1.16 -1.04
CA GLY A 49 -4.27 0.35 0.11
C GLY A 49 -5.22 1.09 1.05
N TYR A 50 -4.94 2.36 1.34
CA TYR A 50 -5.82 3.16 2.20
C TYR A 50 -7.18 3.44 1.54
N ILE A 51 -7.20 3.83 0.26
CA ILE A 51 -8.45 4.03 -0.47
C ILE A 51 -9.24 2.73 -0.55
N SER A 52 -8.56 1.62 -0.81
CA SER A 52 -9.13 0.28 -0.85
C SER A 52 -9.76 -0.11 0.49
N TYR A 53 -9.09 0.18 1.61
CA TYR A 53 -9.65 0.03 2.95
C TYR A 53 -10.91 0.88 3.16
N VAL A 54 -10.87 2.17 2.84
CA VAL A 54 -11.99 3.10 3.06
C VAL A 54 -13.20 2.77 2.16
N ARG A 55 -12.96 2.31 0.93
CA ARG A 55 -14.01 2.08 -0.09
C ARG A 55 -14.34 0.60 -0.30
N ASN A 56 -13.68 -0.30 0.43
CA ASN A 56 -13.84 -1.75 0.32
C ASN A 56 -13.79 -2.25 -1.14
N THR A 57 -12.80 -1.80 -1.91
CA THR A 57 -12.66 -2.15 -3.33
C THR A 57 -11.20 -2.31 -3.73
N THR A 58 -10.93 -3.16 -4.72
CA THR A 58 -9.61 -3.33 -5.36
C THR A 58 -9.61 -2.90 -6.83
N ASP A 59 -10.71 -2.32 -7.33
CA ASP A 59 -10.79 -1.82 -8.70
C ASP A 59 -9.80 -0.67 -8.92
N ILE A 60 -8.78 -0.92 -9.73
CA ILE A 60 -7.67 0.00 -9.97
C ILE A 60 -8.13 1.33 -10.57
N ASN A 61 -9.20 1.37 -11.36
CA ASN A 61 -9.72 2.60 -11.94
C ASN A 61 -10.39 3.46 -10.87
N ILE A 62 -11.17 2.84 -9.98
CA ILE A 62 -11.77 3.53 -8.82
C ILE A 62 -10.66 4.08 -7.90
N LEU A 63 -9.64 3.27 -7.59
CA LEU A 63 -8.54 3.68 -6.74
C LEU A 63 -7.79 4.89 -7.33
N LYS A 64 -7.50 4.88 -8.64
CA LYS A 64 -6.89 6.01 -9.36
C LYS A 64 -7.77 7.26 -9.29
N GLY A 65 -9.07 7.13 -9.57
CA GLY A 65 -10.00 8.26 -9.59
C GLY A 65 -10.15 8.96 -8.23
N LEU A 66 -9.96 8.21 -7.14
CA LEU A 66 -10.05 8.74 -5.78
C LEU A 66 -8.73 9.28 -5.20
N MET A 67 -7.61 9.14 -5.91
CA MET A 67 -6.30 9.63 -5.43
C MET A 67 -6.26 11.14 -5.21
N SER A 68 -7.11 11.94 -5.85
CA SER A 68 -7.15 13.40 -5.64
C SER A 68 -7.98 13.82 -4.42
N ARG A 69 -8.81 12.91 -3.87
CA ARG A 69 -9.80 13.23 -2.82
C ARG A 69 -9.52 12.56 -1.48
N LEU A 70 -8.90 11.38 -1.51
CA LEU A 70 -8.63 10.59 -0.31
C LEU A 70 -7.13 10.50 -0.02
N TYR A 71 -6.77 10.90 1.20
CA TYR A 71 -5.38 10.97 1.66
C TYR A 71 -5.21 10.10 2.91
N PRO A 72 -4.21 9.20 2.92
CA PRO A 72 -3.90 8.43 4.11
C PRO A 72 -3.46 9.32 5.27
N PRO A 73 -3.87 9.01 6.51
CA PRO A 73 -3.44 9.72 7.70
C PRO A 73 -1.93 9.59 7.95
N ARG A 74 -1.35 10.49 8.75
CA ARG A 74 0.12 10.57 9.01
C ARG A 74 0.66 9.31 9.68
N GLU A 75 -0.19 8.62 10.42
CA GLU A 75 0.05 7.34 11.07
C GLU A 75 0.36 6.21 10.08
N ILE A 76 -0.02 6.38 8.80
CA ILE A 76 0.30 5.45 7.70
C ILE A 76 1.44 6.01 6.83
N VAL A 77 1.49 7.32 6.61
CA VAL A 77 2.51 7.94 5.75
C VAL A 77 3.79 8.25 6.54
N ASN A 78 4.44 7.21 7.08
CA ASN A 78 5.71 7.34 7.80
C ASN A 78 6.69 6.21 7.46
N GLN A 79 7.97 6.42 7.79
CA GLN A 79 9.03 5.49 7.41
C GLN A 79 8.81 4.07 7.94
N HIS A 80 8.24 3.92 9.14
CA HIS A 80 7.94 2.62 9.73
C HIS A 80 6.97 1.83 8.87
N PHE A 81 5.83 2.42 8.50
CA PHE A 81 4.84 1.74 7.66
C PHE A 81 5.37 1.42 6.26
N TYR A 82 6.20 2.28 5.68
CA TYR A 82 6.86 1.96 4.41
C TYR A 82 7.78 0.74 4.52
N ARG A 83 8.49 0.56 5.64
CA ARG A 83 9.35 -0.61 5.85
C ARG A 83 8.52 -1.88 6.02
N GLU A 84 7.43 -1.82 6.79
CA GLU A 84 6.47 -2.93 6.89
C GLU A 84 5.92 -3.33 5.52
N LEU A 85 5.52 -2.35 4.70
CA LEU A 85 5.06 -2.61 3.34
C LEU A 85 6.14 -3.29 2.49
N GLU A 86 7.39 -2.84 2.55
CA GLU A 86 8.47 -3.48 1.81
C GLU A 86 8.67 -4.95 2.19
N SER A 87 8.64 -5.26 3.50
CA SER A 87 8.73 -6.65 3.98
C SER A 87 7.55 -7.47 3.48
N ALA A 88 6.32 -6.98 3.69
CA ALA A 88 5.11 -7.68 3.26
C ALA A 88 5.08 -7.92 1.74
N LEU A 89 5.56 -6.97 0.94
CA LEU A 89 5.67 -7.14 -0.51
C LEU A 89 6.66 -8.27 -0.86
N LYS A 90 7.83 -8.31 -0.23
CA LYS A 90 8.84 -9.36 -0.47
C LYS A 90 8.38 -10.74 -0.02
N GLU A 91 7.59 -10.81 1.04
CA GLU A 91 7.02 -12.07 1.56
C GLU A 91 5.92 -12.63 0.66
N ASN A 92 5.23 -11.77 -0.11
CA ASN A 92 4.03 -12.16 -0.89
C ASN A 92 4.27 -12.22 -2.41
N PHE A 93 5.35 -11.64 -2.93
CA PHE A 93 5.57 -11.49 -4.37
C PHE A 93 7.06 -11.58 -4.74
N ASP A 94 7.36 -11.97 -5.99
CA ASP A 94 8.67 -11.70 -6.58
C ASP A 94 8.78 -10.21 -6.92
N VAL A 95 9.44 -9.48 -6.02
CA VAL A 95 9.51 -8.02 -6.07
C VAL A 95 10.89 -7.51 -5.67
N LYS A 96 11.38 -6.54 -6.44
CA LYS A 96 12.60 -5.80 -6.12
C LYS A 96 12.24 -4.38 -5.70
N ILE A 97 12.75 -3.95 -4.55
CA ILE A 97 12.61 -2.56 -4.11
C ILE A 97 13.80 -1.77 -4.63
N LYS A 98 13.56 -0.75 -5.45
CA LYS A 98 14.60 0.16 -5.95
C LYS A 98 14.32 1.59 -5.56
N ARG A 99 15.37 2.29 -5.12
CA ARG A 99 15.34 3.73 -4.93
C ARG A 99 15.70 4.42 -6.25
N ARG A 100 14.92 5.43 -6.63
CA ARG A 100 15.20 6.33 -7.77
C ARG A 100 15.01 7.76 -7.27
N GLY A 101 16.12 8.45 -7.02
CA GLY A 101 16.14 9.76 -6.36
C GLY A 101 15.51 9.70 -4.95
N SER A 102 14.55 10.59 -4.68
CA SER A 102 13.82 10.66 -3.41
C SER A 102 12.72 9.59 -3.26
N HIS A 103 12.44 8.80 -4.30
CA HIS A 103 11.32 7.87 -4.31
C HIS A 103 11.78 6.41 -4.24
N ARG A 104 10.96 5.57 -3.61
CA ARG A 104 11.09 4.12 -3.60
C ARG A 104 10.02 3.48 -4.49
N TYR A 105 10.44 2.52 -5.29
CA TYR A 105 9.60 1.78 -6.22
C TYR A 105 9.65 0.29 -5.90
N ALA A 106 8.49 -0.36 -5.94
CA ALA A 106 8.38 -1.81 -6.01
C ALA A 106 8.33 -2.21 -7.49
N ILE A 107 9.21 -3.11 -7.90
CA ILE A 107 9.28 -3.67 -9.25
C ILE A 107 8.86 -5.12 -9.14
N PHE A 108 7.64 -5.41 -9.57
CA PHE A 108 7.05 -6.74 -9.55
C PHE A 108 7.41 -7.50 -10.81
N ILE A 109 7.66 -8.79 -10.65
CA ILE A 109 7.93 -9.73 -11.72
C ILE A 109 6.79 -10.74 -11.74
N LYS A 110 6.14 -10.87 -12.90
CA LYS A 110 5.11 -11.87 -13.14
C LYS A 110 5.81 -13.17 -13.53
N SER A 111 5.68 -14.18 -12.66
CA SER A 111 6.12 -15.55 -12.93
C SER A 111 5.36 -16.15 -14.11
#